data_AF-A0A7S4ABJ1-F1
#
_entry.id   AF-A0A7S4ABJ1-F1
#
_cell.length_a   1.000
_cell.length_b   1.000
_cell.length_c   1.000
_cell.angle_alpha   90.00
_cell.angle_beta   90.00
_cell.angle_gamma   90.00
#
_symmetry.space_group_name_H-M   'P 1'
#
loop_
_entity.id
_entity.type
_entity.pdbx_description
1 polymer ?
#
loop_
_entity_poly.entity_id
_entity_poly.type
_entity_poly.pdbx_seq_one_letter_code
_entity_poly.pdbx_strand_id
1 'polypeptide(L)'
;DNSEHNEDGERLNIAIDGIESRADLENELKSLHRQVDEAIANKAFNLASELQSKINKREKLRSLFPSLEELEEELRDTKKLLQNAIASKNFADAGKLNQ
;
A
#
# COMPACT_ATOMS: atom_id res chain seq x y z
N ASP A 1 -17.59 13.20 38.00
CA ASP A 1 -16.81 13.89 36.98
C ASP A 1 -15.77 12.93 36.45
N ASN A 2 -16.10 12.20 35.37
CA ASN A 2 -15.16 11.73 34.36
C ASN A 2 -15.98 11.05 33.26
N SER A 3 -16.34 11.84 32.26
CA SER A 3 -17.06 11.43 31.06
C SER A 3 -16.17 10.54 30.18
N GLU A 4 -16.67 9.34 29.88
CA GLU A 4 -16.14 8.42 28.88
C GLU A 4 -16.02 9.14 27.52
N HIS A 5 -14.79 9.40 27.09
CA HIS A 5 -14.50 9.77 25.70
C HIS A 5 -14.39 8.48 24.89
N ASN A 6 -15.54 7.99 24.42
CA ASN A 6 -15.58 7.06 23.30
C ASN A 6 -15.23 7.85 22.04
N GLU A 7 -13.94 7.90 21.72
CA GLU A 7 -13.48 8.29 20.39
C GLU A 7 -13.77 7.12 19.45
N ASP A 8 -15.03 7.03 19.01
CA ASP A 8 -15.41 6.29 17.82
C ASP A 8 -14.71 6.95 16.64
N GLY A 9 -13.47 6.54 16.38
CA GLY A 9 -12.73 6.94 15.20
C GLY A 9 -13.51 6.52 13.97
N GLU A 10 -14.18 7.47 13.33
CA GLU A 10 -14.89 7.28 12.06
C GLU A 10 -13.93 6.61 11.08
N ARG A 11 -14.12 5.30 10.87
CA ARG A 11 -13.44 4.57 9.80
C ARG A 11 -14.00 5.11 8.51
N LEU A 12 -13.27 6.05 7.90
CA LEU A 12 -13.51 6.50 6.54
C LEU A 12 -13.30 5.28 5.61
N ASN A 13 -14.36 4.51 5.36
CA ASN A 13 -14.38 3.48 4.33
C ASN A 13 -14.35 4.19 2.96
N ILE A 14 -13.16 4.59 2.54
CA ILE A 14 -12.94 5.17 1.21
C ILE A 14 -12.78 3.99 0.25
N ALA A 15 -13.87 3.59 -0.41
CA ALA A 15 -13.79 2.64 -1.49
C ALA A 15 -13.05 3.28 -2.67
N ILE A 16 -11.91 2.71 -3.07
CA ILE A 16 -11.12 3.18 -4.21
C ILE A 16 -11.37 2.22 -5.36
N ASP A 17 -11.99 2.71 -6.44
CA ASP A 17 -12.31 1.89 -7.63
C ASP A 17 -13.14 0.64 -7.29
N GLY A 18 -14.04 0.76 -6.31
CA GLY A 18 -14.90 -0.33 -5.82
C GLY A 18 -14.22 -1.33 -4.89
N ILE A 19 -12.97 -1.09 -4.50
CA ILE A 19 -12.22 -1.90 -3.53
C ILE A 19 -12.27 -1.22 -2.17
N GLU A 20 -12.68 -1.96 -1.14
CA GLU A 20 -12.78 -1.45 0.24
C GLU A 20 -11.55 -1.82 1.10
N SER A 21 -10.87 -2.91 0.76
CA SER A 21 -9.73 -3.39 1.54
C SER A 21 -8.65 -4.08 0.71
N ARG A 22 -7.46 -4.26 1.31
CA ARG A 22 -6.38 -5.06 0.69
C ARG A 22 -6.83 -6.49 0.40
N ALA A 23 -7.66 -7.08 1.27
CA ALA A 23 -8.16 -8.44 1.07
C ALA A 23 -9.04 -8.53 -0.18
N ASP A 24 -9.92 -7.56 -0.41
CA ASP A 24 -10.79 -7.50 -1.58
C ASP A 24 -9.98 -7.37 -2.86
N LEU A 25 -8.95 -6.49 -2.85
CA LEU A 25 -8.04 -6.32 -3.98
C LEU A 25 -7.33 -7.62 -4.36
N GLU A 26 -6.78 -8.34 -3.38
CA GLU A 26 -6.07 -9.59 -3.62
C GLU A 26 -7.02 -10.71 -4.07
N ASN A 27 -8.26 -10.73 -3.56
CA ASN A 27 -9.28 -11.67 -4.02
C ASN A 27 -9.68 -11.43 -5.47
N GLU A 28 -9.87 -10.16 -5.87
CA GLU A 28 -10.16 -9.82 -7.26
C GLU A 28 -8.98 -10.14 -8.17
N LEU A 29 -7.75 -9.81 -7.77
CA LEU A 29 -6.53 -10.16 -8.51
C LEU A 29 -6.41 -11.67 -8.70
N LYS A 30 -6.65 -12.48 -7.66
CA LYS A 30 -6.66 -13.95 -7.79
C LYS A 30 -7.71 -14.43 -8.77
N SER A 31 -8.91 -13.83 -8.77
CA SER A 31 -9.96 -14.16 -9.72
C SER A 31 -9.56 -13.80 -11.17
N LEU A 32 -8.98 -12.62 -11.39
CA LEU A 32 -8.53 -12.18 -12.70
C LEU A 32 -7.41 -13.06 -13.26
N HIS A 33 -6.45 -13.48 -12.43
CA HIS A 33 -5.40 -14.41 -12.85
C HIS A 33 -5.98 -15.76 -13.32
N ARG A 34 -6.96 -16.30 -12.58
CA ARG A 34 -7.66 -17.53 -13.00
C ARG A 34 -8.37 -17.36 -14.35
N GLN A 35 -9.02 -16.20 -14.57
CA GLN A 35 -9.67 -15.90 -15.84
C GLN A 35 -8.67 -15.76 -16.99
N VAL A 36 -7.47 -15.24 -16.74
CA VAL A 36 -6.38 -15.21 -17.74
C VAL A 36 -5.97 -16.63 -18.10
N ASP A 37 -5.73 -17.49 -17.10
CA ASP A 37 -5.35 -18.89 -17.33
C ASP A 37 -6.41 -19.64 -18.15
N GLU A 38 -7.69 -19.42 -17.83
CA GLU A 38 -8.82 -19.99 -18.58
C GLU A 38 -8.91 -19.44 -20.01
N ALA A 39 -8.71 -18.13 -20.20
CA ALA A 39 -8.69 -17.53 -21.53
C ALA A 39 -7.54 -18.07 -22.38
N ILE A 40 -6.36 -18.28 -21.79
CA ILE A 40 -5.19 -18.89 -22.45
C ILE A 40 -5.49 -20.35 -22.81
N ALA A 41 -6.05 -21.13 -21.89
CA ALA A 41 -6.44 -22.53 -22.14
C ALA A 41 -7.44 -22.65 -23.29
N ASN A 42 -8.37 -21.69 -23.39
CA ASN A 42 -9.36 -21.60 -24.46
C ASN A 42 -8.83 -20.92 -25.74
N LYS A 43 -7.55 -20.56 -25.80
CA LYS A 43 -6.91 -19.84 -26.93
C LYS A 43 -7.56 -18.48 -27.24
N ALA A 44 -8.25 -17.89 -26.27
CA ALA A 44 -8.84 -16.56 -26.35
C ALA A 44 -7.80 -15.47 -26.00
N PHE A 45 -6.76 -15.33 -26.83
CA PHE A 45 -5.61 -14.46 -26.51
C PHE A 45 -5.95 -12.97 -26.43
N ASN A 46 -6.93 -12.51 -27.20
CA ASN A 46 -7.42 -11.13 -27.10
C ASN A 46 -8.01 -10.87 -25.72
N LEU A 47 -8.86 -11.79 -25.23
CA LEU A 47 -9.46 -11.71 -23.90
C LEU A 47 -8.38 -11.80 -22.80
N ALA A 48 -7.41 -12.70 -22.94
CA ALA A 48 -6.29 -12.79 -22.00
C ALA A 48 -5.50 -11.46 -21.91
N SER A 49 -5.28 -10.79 -23.04
CA SER A 49 -4.59 -9.49 -23.09
C SER A 49 -5.39 -8.37 -22.42
N GLU A 50 -6.70 -8.36 -22.61
CA GLU A 50 -7.61 -7.42 -21.92
C GLU A 50 -7.64 -7.65 -20.41
N LEU A 51 -7.72 -8.91 -19.99
CA LEU A 51 -7.70 -9.29 -18.57
C LEU A 51 -6.35 -8.94 -17.92
N GLN A 52 -5.23 -9.18 -18.61
CA GLN A 52 -3.91 -8.77 -18.13
C GLN A 52 -3.82 -7.25 -17.96
N SER A 53 -4.41 -6.48 -18.87
CA SER A 53 -4.47 -5.02 -18.75
C SER A 53 -5.29 -4.59 -17.52
N LYS A 54 -6.34 -5.34 -17.16
CA LYS A 54 -7.11 -5.10 -15.92
C LYS A 54 -6.28 -5.44 -14.67
N ILE A 55 -5.54 -6.56 -14.68
CA ILE A 55 -4.62 -6.93 -13.59
C ILE A 55 -3.64 -5.80 -13.34
N ASN A 56 -2.97 -5.29 -14.38
CA ASN A 56 -2.00 -4.21 -14.26
C ASN A 56 -2.60 -2.92 -13.65
N LYS A 57 -3.88 -2.65 -13.88
CA LYS A 57 -4.59 -1.51 -13.26
C LYS A 57 -4.85 -1.78 -11.78
N ARG A 58 -5.34 -2.98 -11.44
CA ARG A 58 -5.63 -3.38 -10.05
C ARG A 58 -4.36 -3.47 -9.20
N GLU A 59 -3.26 -3.97 -9.75
CA GLU A 59 -1.99 -4.05 -9.00
C GLU A 59 -1.47 -2.68 -8.56
N LYS A 60 -1.74 -1.62 -9.34
CA LYS A 60 -1.39 -0.24 -8.94
C LYS A 60 -2.14 0.23 -7.69
N LEU A 61 -3.28 -0.38 -7.36
CA LEU A 61 -4.02 -0.06 -6.15
C LEU A 61 -3.36 -0.63 -4.89
N ARG A 62 -2.42 -1.58 -5.01
CA ARG A 62 -1.72 -2.15 -3.84
C ARG A 62 -1.02 -1.10 -2.99
N SER A 63 -0.49 -0.03 -3.60
CA SER A 63 0.14 1.09 -2.88
C SER A 63 -0.85 1.91 -2.04
N LEU A 64 -2.14 1.87 -2.38
CA LEU A 64 -3.20 2.55 -1.64
C LEU A 64 -3.77 1.68 -0.51
N PHE A 65 -3.48 0.37 -0.55
CA PHE A 65 -3.88 -0.61 0.45
C PHE A 65 -2.66 -1.39 0.95
N PRO A 66 -1.70 -0.73 1.63
CA PRO A 66 -0.54 -1.43 2.15
C PRO A 66 -0.97 -2.47 3.20
N SER A 67 -0.23 -3.57 3.27
CA SER A 67 -0.38 -4.56 4.32
C SER A 67 0.24 -4.08 5.63
N LEU A 68 -0.14 -4.71 6.74
CA LEU A 68 0.43 -4.41 8.05
C LEU A 68 1.94 -4.63 8.06
N GLU A 69 2.42 -5.72 7.44
CA GLU A 69 3.84 -6.04 7.37
C GLU A 69 4.63 -4.99 6.57
N GLU A 70 4.10 -4.52 5.44
CA GLU A 70 4.70 -3.45 4.63
C GLU A 70 4.79 -2.14 5.44
N LEU A 71 3.73 -1.79 6.19
CA LEU A 71 3.72 -0.59 7.05
C LEU A 71 4.71 -0.71 8.22
N GLU A 72 4.79 -1.88 8.87
CA GLU A 72 5.73 -2.13 9.97
C GLU A 72 7.19 -2.06 9.49
N GLU A 73 7.45 -2.57 8.29
CA GLU A 73 8.77 -2.48 7.65
C GLU A 73 9.13 -1.02 7.34
N GLU A 74 8.22 -0.26 6.73
CA GLU A 74 8.42 1.16 6.42
C GLU A 74 8.67 1.98 7.71
N LEU A 75 7.92 1.70 8.78
CA LEU A 75 8.12 2.33 10.08
C LEU A 75 9.51 2.02 10.64
N ARG A 76 9.91 0.75 10.58
CA ARG A 76 11.21 0.29 11.07
C ARG A 76 12.35 0.95 10.28
N ASP A 77 12.24 1.02 8.96
CA ASP A 77 13.27 1.61 8.13
C ASP A 77 13.33 3.13 8.27
N THR A 78 12.18 3.80 8.35
CA THR A 78 12.10 5.23 8.70
C THR A 78 12.75 5.50 10.06
N LYS A 79 12.51 4.65 11.06
CA LYS A 79 13.13 4.77 12.39
C LYS A 79 14.64 4.61 12.32
N LYS A 80 15.16 3.65 11.53
CA LYS A 80 16.60 3.50 11.30
C LYS A 80 17.18 4.72 10.61
N LEU A 81 16.52 5.25 9.58
CA LEU A 81 16.96 6.47 8.88
C LEU A 81 17.04 7.67 9.83
N LEU A 82 16.02 7.85 10.68
CA LEU A 82 16.02 8.89 11.71
C LEU A 82 17.17 8.71 12.71
N GLN A 83 17.37 7.49 13.22
CA GLN A 83 18.47 7.19 14.13
C GLN A 83 19.84 7.44 13.48
N ASN A 84 19.98 7.07 12.20
CA ASN A 84 21.19 7.33 11.43
C ASN A 84 21.41 8.83 11.21
N ALA A 85 20.36 9.62 10.96
CA ALA A 85 20.44 11.08 10.83
C ALA A 85 20.81 11.77 12.16
N ILE A 86 20.31 11.25 13.29
CA ILE A 86 20.68 11.72 14.63
C ILE A 86 22.13 11.32 14.96
N ALA A 87 22.52 10.08 14.68
CA ALA A 87 23.85 9.54 14.98
C ALA A 87 24.95 10.11 14.07
N SER A 88 24.62 10.38 12.80
CA SER A 88 25.49 11.10 11.87
C SER A 88 25.72 12.54 12.31
N LYS A 89 24.99 13.02 13.34
CA LYS A 89 25.27 14.26 14.08
C LYS A 89 25.72 15.31 13.08
N ASN A 90 24.85 15.64 12.13
CA ASN A 90 25.16 16.57 11.04
C ASN A 90 25.29 18.00 11.58
N PHE A 91 26.24 18.21 12.50
CA PHE A 91 26.74 19.46 13.03
C PHE A 91 27.60 20.18 11.98
N ALA A 92 27.84 19.58 10.81
CA ALA A 92 28.44 20.28 9.68
C ALA A 92 27.62 21.54 9.29
N ASP A 93 26.29 21.49 9.47
CA ASP A 93 25.42 22.67 9.31
C ASP A 93 25.37 23.57 10.57
N ALA A 94 25.71 23.04 11.76
CA ALA A 94 25.76 23.84 13.00
C ALA A 94 26.94 24.82 13.04
N GLY A 95 28.00 24.59 12.24
CA GLY A 95 29.13 25.52 12.10
C GLY A 95 28.86 26.76 11.25
N LYS A 96 27.85 26.73 10.36
CA LYS A 96 27.49 27.87 9.51
C LYS A 96 26.59 28.91 10.20
N LEU A 97 26.13 28.63 11.41
CA LEU A 97 25.28 29.52 12.21
C LEU A 97 26.02 30.20 13.38
N ASN A 98 27.34 30.05 13.50
CA ASN A 98 28.11 30.62 14.62
C ASN A 98 29.28 31.55 14.22
N GLN A 99 29.34 32.05 12.98
CA GLN A 99 30.17 33.23 12.62
C GLN A 99 29.50 34.06 11.54
#